data_AF-A0A2P5GVG8-F1
#
_entry.id   AF-A0A2P5GVG8-F1
#
_cell.length_a   1.000
_cell.length_b   1.000
_cell.length_c   1.000
_cell.angle_alpha   90.00
_cell.angle_beta   90.00
_cell.angle_gamma   90.00
#
_symmetry.space_group_name_H-M   'P 1'
#
loop_
_entity.id
_entity.type
_entity.pdbx_description
1 polymer ?
#
loop_
_entity_poly.entity_id
_entity_poly.type
_entity_poly.pdbx_seq_one_letter_code
_entity_poly.pdbx_strand_id
1 'polypeptide(L)' 'MTNITIGTFCIHTSKWEKLGCRVVAHDDGVVVVKMLGGGYRGVSESSLEPTTQQAALKASRAALGN' A
#
# COMPACT_ATOMS: atom_id res chain seq x y z
N MET A 1 -15.63 -7.06 -5.26
CA MET A 1 -15.14 -5.73 -4.85
C MET A 1 -14.53 -5.88 -3.48
N THR A 2 -13.24 -5.67 -3.37
CA THR A 2 -12.51 -5.65 -2.09
C THR A 2 -12.70 -4.24 -1.52
N ASN A 3 -13.38 -4.10 -0.38
CA ASN A 3 -13.56 -2.78 0.24
C ASN A 3 -12.20 -2.30 0.79
N ILE A 4 -11.54 -1.43 0.04
CA ILE A 4 -10.34 -0.72 0.50
C ILE A 4 -10.83 0.44 1.35
N THR A 5 -10.60 0.35 2.66
CA THR A 5 -11.01 1.34 3.66
C THR A 5 -9.81 1.87 4.42
N ILE A 6 -9.98 2.98 5.13
CA ILE A 6 -8.94 3.52 6.02
C ILE A 6 -8.53 2.43 7.02
N GLY A 7 -7.22 2.23 7.19
CA GLY A 7 -6.65 1.18 8.03
C GLY A 7 -6.38 -0.14 7.30
N THR A 8 -6.93 -0.37 6.11
CA THR A 8 -6.63 -1.56 5.31
C THR A 8 -5.14 -1.59 4.95
N PHE A 9 -4.51 -2.75 5.14
CA PHE A 9 -3.16 -3.01 4.69
C PHE A 9 -3.21 -3.53 3.25
N CYS A 10 -2.33 -3.00 2.39
CA CYS A 10 -2.28 -3.36 0.98
C CYS A 10 -0.84 -3.56 0.54
N ILE A 11 -0.66 -4.27 -0.57
CA ILE A 11 0.55 -4.22 -1.37
C ILE A 11 0.29 -3.26 -2.53
N HIS A 12 1.06 -2.18 -2.57
CA HIS A 12 1.09 -1.27 -3.71
C HIS A 12 2.09 -1.82 -4.73
N THR A 13 1.62 -2.06 -5.96
CA THR A 13 2.48 -2.48 -7.08
C THR A 13 2.67 -1.31 -8.03
N SER A 14 3.92 -0.86 -8.16
CA SER A 14 4.34 0.07 -9.21
C SER A 14 5.09 -0.68 -10.31
N LYS A 15 5.50 0.04 -11.37
CA LYS A 15 6.33 -0.52 -12.44
C LYS A 15 7.68 -1.08 -11.95
N TRP A 16 8.20 -0.53 -10.84
CA TRP A 16 9.58 -0.80 -10.40
C TRP A 16 9.65 -1.59 -9.09
N GLU A 17 8.62 -1.50 -8.26
CA GLU A 17 8.64 -2.05 -6.91
C GLU A 17 7.25 -2.51 -6.45
N LYS A 18 7.25 -3.53 -5.58
CA LYS A 18 6.11 -3.93 -4.78
C LYS A 18 6.38 -3.58 -3.33
N LEU A 19 5.54 -2.75 -2.75
CA LEU A 19 5.74 -2.25 -1.39
C LEU A 19 4.48 -2.43 -0.54
N GLY A 20 4.67 -2.85 0.70
CA GLY A 20 3.61 -2.83 1.70
C GLY A 20 3.23 -1.39 2.08
N CYS A 21 1.93 -1.17 2.24
CA CYS A 21 1.39 0.13 2.64
C CYS A 21 0.11 -0.04 3.49
N ARG A 22 -0.33 1.06 4.11
CA ARG A 22 -1.60 1.16 4.84
C ARG A 22 -2.39 2.36 4.33
N VAL A 23 -3.68 2.18 4.06
CA VAL A 23 -4.58 3.26 3.67
C VAL A 23 -4.81 4.22 4.85
N VAL A 24 -4.69 5.52 4.59
CA VAL A 24 -4.87 6.56 5.61
C VAL A 24 -5.95 7.60 5.25
N ALA A 25 -6.25 7.79 3.96
CA ALA A 25 -7.34 8.66 3.51
C ALA A 25 -7.79 8.32 2.09
N HIS A 26 -8.98 8.82 1.73
CA HIS A 26 -9.49 8.85 0.36
C HIS A 26 -9.78 10.30 -0.02
N ASP A 27 -9.38 10.70 -1.22
CA ASP A 27 -9.60 12.04 -1.76
C ASP A 27 -9.86 11.95 -3.27
N ASP A 28 -11.08 12.27 -3.69
CA ASP A 28 -11.55 12.32 -5.09
C ASP A 28 -10.93 11.27 -6.05
N GLY A 29 -11.10 9.98 -5.74
CA GLY A 29 -10.59 8.87 -6.58
C GLY A 29 -9.11 8.51 -6.37
N VAL A 30 -8.40 9.23 -5.50
CA VAL A 30 -7.06 8.91 -5.02
C VAL A 30 -7.12 8.28 -3.63
N VAL A 31 -6.35 7.21 -3.44
CA VAL A 31 -6.14 6.58 -2.14
C VAL A 31 -4.81 7.04 -1.59
N VAL A 32 -4.82 7.71 -0.43
CA VAL A 32 -3.59 8.10 0.26
C VAL A 32 -3.14 6.95 1.15
N VAL A 33 -1.91 6.50 0.93
CA VAL A 33 -1.31 5.38 1.68
C VAL A 33 -0.04 5.80 2.39
N LYS A 34 0.22 5.21 3.55
CA LYS A 34 1.52 5.24 4.24
C LYS A 34 2.31 4.01 3.84
N MET A 35 3.44 4.20 3.15
CA MET A 35 4.35 3.11 2.81
C MET A 35 5.02 2.62 4.10
N LEU A 36 5.08 1.30 4.33
CA LEU A 36 5.60 0.76 5.60
C LEU A 36 7.12 0.95 5.75
N GLY A 37 7.83 1.18 4.64
CA GLY A 37 9.25 1.54 4.60
C GLY A 37 9.54 2.97 4.15
N GLY A 38 8.53 3.85 4.08
CA GLY A 38 8.70 5.17 3.46
C GLY A 38 7.69 6.22 3.91
N GLY A 39 7.48 7.23 3.07
CA GLY A 39 6.55 8.35 3.30
C GLY A 39 5.10 8.03 2.97
N TYR A 40 4.30 9.09 2.86
CA TYR A 40 2.93 9.01 2.31
C TYR A 40 2.96 9.16 0.79
N ARG A 41 2.04 8.50 0.09
CA ARG A 41 1.86 8.60 -1.36
C ARG A 41 0.38 8.56 -1.71
N GLY A 42 -0.03 9.31 -2.73
CA GLY A 42 -1.33 9.13 -3.39
C GLY A 42 -1.22 8.11 -4.51
N VAL A 43 -2.12 7.13 -4.54
CA VAL A 43 -2.12 6.05 -5.53
C VAL A 43 -3.54 5.76 -6.02
N SER A 44 -3.66 5.11 -7.17
CA SER A 44 -4.97 4.60 -7.62
C SER A 44 -5.36 3.37 -6.81
N GLU A 45 -6.66 3.21 -6.54
CA GLU A 45 -7.18 2.01 -5.87
C GLU A 45 -6.83 0.73 -6.66
N SER A 46 -6.80 0.81 -8.00
CA SER A 46 -6.41 -0.28 -8.89
C SER A 46 -4.96 -0.76 -8.72
N SER A 47 -4.08 0.06 -8.12
CA SER A 47 -2.70 -0.30 -7.83
C SER A 47 -2.52 -1.02 -6.48
N LEU A 48 -3.61 -1.18 -5.72
CA LEU A 48 -3.61 -1.72 -4.37
C LEU A 48 -4.22 -3.12 -4.34
N GLU A 49 -3.49 -4.04 -3.71
CA GLU A 49 -3.98 -5.38 -3.41
C GLU A 49 -4.14 -5.54 -1.89
N PRO A 50 -5.38 -5.62 -1.36
CA PRO A 50 -5.61 -5.78 0.07
C PRO A 50 -5.00 -7.07 0.63
N THR A 51 -4.41 -6.96 1.81
CA THR A 51 -3.71 -8.08 2.44
C THR A 51 -3.67 -7.94 3.96
N THR A 52 -2.99 -8.86 4.64
CA THR A 52 -2.75 -8.76 6.08
C THR A 52 -1.57 -7.84 6.37
N GLN A 53 -1.56 -7.24 7.57
CA GLN A 53 -0.43 -6.43 8.04
C GLN A 53 0.91 -7.17 7.93
N GLN A 54 0.93 -8.46 8.25
CA GLN A 54 2.15 -9.27 8.22
C GLN A 54 2.68 -9.45 6.79
N ALA A 55 1.79 -9.67 5.81
CA ALA A 55 2.18 -9.79 4.41
C ALA A 55 2.69 -8.45 3.86
N ALA A 56 2.03 -7.33 4.18
CA ALA A 56 2.48 -6.00 3.79
C ALA A 56 3.88 -5.69 4.36
N LEU A 57 4.12 -6.00 5.66
CA LEU A 57 5.44 -5.81 6.26
C LEU A 57 6.53 -6.65 5.58
N LYS A 58 6.24 -7.90 5.21
CA LYS A 58 7.17 -8.76 4.45
C LYS A 58 7.51 -8.14 3.09
N ALA A 59 6.51 -7.64 2.36
CA ALA A 59 6.71 -6.99 1.07
C ALA A 59 7.62 -5.75 1.19
N SER A 60 7.43 -4.91 2.21
CA SER A 60 8.32 -3.76 2.43
C SER A 60 9.74 -4.13 2.85
N ARG A 61 9.93 -5.19 3.64
CA ARG A 61 11.28 -5.66 4.01
C ARG A 61 12.05 -6.22 2.81
N ALA A 62 11.36 -6.94 1.93
CA ALA A 62 11.97 -7.46 0.70
C ALA A 62 12.49 -6.34 -0.21
N ALA A 63 11.82 -5.18 -0.24
CA ALA A 63 12.26 -4.04 -1.03
C ALA A 63 13.41 -3.23 -0.40
N LEU A 64 13.63 -3.34 0.92
CA LEU A 64 14.72 -2.66 1.63
C LEU A 64 16.01 -3.49 1.70
N GLY A 65 16.00 -4.72 1.17
CA GLY A 65 17.15 -5.62 1.18
C GLY A 65 17.99 -5.52 -0.10
N ASN A 66 18.98 -4.62 -0.07
CA ASN A 66 20.30 -4.76 -0.69
C ASN A 66 21.33 -4.22 0.31
#